data_AF-A0A1C6TN79-F1
#
_entry.id   AF-A0A1C6TN79-F1
#
_cell.length_a   1.000
_cell.length_b   1.000
_cell.length_c   1.000
_cell.angle_alpha   90.00
_cell.angle_beta   90.00
_cell.angle_gamma   90.00
#
_symmetry.space_group_name_H-M   'P 1'
#
loop_
_entity.id
_entity.type
_entity.pdbx_description
1 polymer ?
#
loop_
_entity_poly.entity_id
_entity_poly.type
_entity_poly.pdbx_seq_one_letter_code
_entity_poly.pdbx_strand_id
1 'polypeptide(L)'
;MTGGKAISFQPGELVRIEIDRATVVRRGGPGHLVLAVDGVQLPALLVDLAGVRVERVAPAEWPPVPGDLWRADDEGVWFAHLYRTSGTYPRTELRMIPMHDDGGRYSFPDKLLAVQGPMRLVHREQADPTGDEATGDRS
;
A
#
# COMPACT_ATOMS: atom_id res chain seq x y z
N MET A 1 -1.97 -10.57 -37.23
CA MET A 1 -0.96 -10.18 -36.24
C MET A 1 -1.00 -8.67 -36.10
N THR A 2 -1.83 -8.17 -35.18
CA THR A 2 -1.91 -6.74 -34.85
C THR A 2 -0.85 -6.46 -33.80
N GLY A 3 0.18 -5.70 -34.17
CA GLY A 3 1.21 -5.23 -33.24
C GLY A 3 0.58 -4.24 -32.26
N GLY A 4 0.21 -4.71 -31.08
CA GLY A 4 -0.21 -3.86 -29.98
C GLY A 4 0.96 -3.00 -29.54
N LYS A 5 0.85 -1.67 -29.70
CA LYS A 5 1.80 -0.71 -29.14
C LYS A 5 1.84 -0.92 -27.63
N ALA A 6 3.01 -1.25 -27.08
CA ALA A 6 3.18 -1.32 -25.64
C ALA A 6 2.96 0.09 -25.06
N ILE A 7 1.88 0.24 -24.31
CA ILE A 7 1.58 1.49 -23.60
C ILE A 7 2.29 1.40 -22.25
N SER A 8 3.21 2.32 -21.98
CA SER A 8 3.82 2.46 -20.66
C SER A 8 3.02 3.45 -19.84
N PHE A 9 2.70 3.09 -18.60
CA PHE A 9 2.02 3.93 -17.64
C PHE A 9 2.99 4.34 -16.53
N GLN A 10 2.84 5.54 -15.99
CA GLN A 10 3.65 5.98 -14.84
C GLN A 10 3.00 5.54 -13.53
N PRO A 11 3.81 5.24 -12.48
CA PRO A 11 3.26 5.04 -11.14
C PRO A 11 2.39 6.24 -10.70
N GLY A 12 1.15 5.99 -10.29
CA GLY A 12 0.18 7.02 -9.87
C GLY A 12 -0.77 7.52 -10.97
N GLU A 13 -0.57 7.10 -12.22
CA GLU A 13 -1.45 7.46 -13.34
C GLU A 13 -2.81 6.75 -13.27
N LEU A 14 -3.90 7.52 -13.43
CA LEU A 14 -5.24 6.96 -13.54
C LEU A 14 -5.46 6.41 -14.94
N VAL A 15 -5.61 5.09 -15.05
CA VAL A 15 -5.81 4.40 -16.33
C VAL A 15 -7.20 3.77 -16.38
N ARG A 16 -7.90 3.96 -17.51
CA ARG A 16 -9.12 3.23 -17.84
C ARG A 16 -8.73 2.01 -18.67
N ILE A 17 -9.01 0.82 -18.16
CA ILE A 17 -8.79 -0.44 -18.86
C ILE A 17 -10.14 -0.95 -19.35
N GLU A 18 -10.27 -1.12 -20.66
CA GLU A 18 -11.47 -1.67 -21.31
C GLU A 18 -11.06 -2.98 -22.00
N ILE A 19 -11.82 -4.05 -21.75
CA ILE A 19 -11.55 -5.38 -22.30
C ILE A 19 -12.77 -5.80 -23.11
N ASP A 20 -12.68 -5.71 -24.43
CA ASP A 20 -13.81 -5.95 -25.35
C ASP A 20 -14.25 -7.42 -25.38
N ARG A 21 -13.31 -8.35 -25.18
CA ARG A 21 -13.54 -9.80 -25.24
C ARG A 21 -12.66 -10.54 -24.25
N ALA A 22 -13.28 -11.22 -23.28
CA ALA A 22 -12.63 -12.13 -22.35
C ALA A 22 -13.45 -13.40 -22.18
N THR A 23 -12.78 -14.54 -22.04
CA THR A 23 -13.44 -15.82 -21.75
C THR A 23 -13.14 -16.23 -20.32
N VAL A 24 -14.15 -16.57 -19.52
CA VAL A 24 -13.93 -17.15 -18.19
C VAL A 24 -13.43 -18.59 -18.35
N VAL A 25 -12.19 -18.85 -17.94
CA VAL A 25 -11.59 -20.20 -18.06
C VAL A 25 -11.68 -21.00 -16.77
N ARG A 26 -11.71 -20.35 -15.61
CA ARG A 26 -11.83 -21.03 -14.31
C ARG A 26 -12.43 -20.12 -13.25
N ARG A 27 -13.25 -20.70 -12.36
CA ARG A 27 -13.66 -20.06 -11.09
C ARG A 27 -12.77 -20.58 -9.97
N GLY A 28 -12.13 -19.70 -9.22
CA GLY A 28 -11.24 -20.08 -8.11
C GLY A 28 -11.98 -20.16 -6.76
N GLY A 29 -12.87 -19.19 -6.50
CA GLY A 29 -13.65 -19.03 -5.27
C GLY A 29 -14.68 -17.89 -5.40
N PRO A 30 -15.46 -17.55 -4.35
CA PRO A 30 -16.43 -16.46 -4.40
C PRO A 30 -15.76 -15.14 -4.84
N GLY A 31 -16.25 -14.55 -5.93
CA GLY A 31 -15.69 -13.32 -6.48
C GLY A 31 -14.36 -13.47 -7.23
N HIS A 32 -13.75 -14.66 -7.33
CA HIS A 32 -12.48 -14.85 -8.03
C HIS A 32 -12.65 -15.61 -9.35
N LEU A 33 -12.28 -14.95 -10.45
CA LEU A 33 -12.25 -15.50 -11.80
C LEU A 33 -10.82 -15.59 -12.33
N VAL A 34 -10.62 -16.49 -13.29
CA VAL A 34 -9.49 -16.43 -14.22
C VAL A 34 -10.07 -16.19 -15.61
N LEU A 35 -9.62 -15.11 -16.24
CA LEU A 35 -10.00 -14.72 -17.60
C LEU A 35 -8.91 -15.13 -18.57
N ALA A 36 -9.28 -15.57 -19.76
CA ALA A 36 -8.40 -15.68 -20.91
C ALA A 36 -8.70 -14.54 -21.88
N VAL A 37 -7.66 -13.76 -22.19
CA VAL A 37 -7.67 -12.67 -23.19
C VAL A 37 -6.54 -12.99 -24.17
N ASP A 38 -6.88 -13.24 -25.44
CA ASP A 38 -5.93 -13.62 -26.50
C ASP A 38 -4.97 -14.76 -26.11
N GLY A 39 -5.46 -15.73 -25.33
CA GLY A 39 -4.68 -16.89 -24.87
C GLY A 39 -3.85 -16.66 -23.61
N VAL A 40 -3.80 -15.43 -23.07
CA VAL A 40 -3.14 -15.12 -21.79
C VAL A 40 -4.14 -15.26 -20.65
N GLN A 41 -3.77 -16.00 -19.60
CA GLN A 41 -4.59 -16.12 -18.40
C GLN A 41 -4.29 -15.00 -17.40
N LEU A 42 -5.34 -14.30 -16.98
CA LEU A 42 -5.29 -13.19 -16.05
C LEU A 42 -6.18 -13.49 -14.84
N PRO A 43 -5.69 -13.33 -13.60
CA PRO A 43 -6.56 -13.35 -12.43
C PRO A 43 -7.47 -12.12 -12.46
N ALA A 44 -8.76 -12.33 -12.19
CA ALA A 44 -9.77 -11.28 -12.13
C ALA A 44 -10.62 -11.43 -10.87
N LEU A 45 -11.05 -10.30 -10.30
CA LEU A 45 -11.99 -10.26 -9.20
C LEU A 45 -13.35 -9.79 -9.77
N LEU A 46 -14.37 -10.64 -9.70
CA LEU A 46 -15.74 -10.26 -9.99
C LEU A 46 -16.27 -9.49 -8.79
N VAL A 47 -16.10 -8.17 -8.84
CA VAL A 47 -16.79 -7.24 -7.95
C VAL A 47 -17.99 -6.72 -8.73
N ASP A 48 -19.20 -6.89 -8.20
CA ASP A 48 -20.36 -6.19 -8.75
C ASP A 48 -20.17 -4.68 -8.45
N LEU A 49 -19.65 -3.96 -9.45
CA LEU A 49 -19.22 -2.56 -9.37
C LEU A 49 -20.16 -1.63 -10.14
N ALA A 50 -21.40 -2.04 -10.43
CA ALA A 50 -22.37 -1.14 -11.04
C ALA A 50 -22.59 0.07 -10.11
N GLY A 51 -21.90 1.18 -10.41
CA GLY A 51 -21.92 2.43 -9.65
C GLY A 51 -20.76 2.64 -8.65
N VAL A 52 -19.77 1.75 -8.54
CA VAL A 52 -18.69 1.90 -7.54
C VAL A 52 -17.43 2.50 -8.18
N ARG A 53 -17.20 3.79 -7.89
CA ARG A 53 -15.92 4.47 -8.13
C ARG A 53 -14.96 4.09 -7.00
N VAL A 54 -13.99 3.23 -7.27
CA VAL A 54 -12.93 2.92 -6.28
C VAL A 54 -11.91 4.05 -6.31
N GLU A 55 -12.15 5.07 -5.49
CA GLU A 55 -11.12 6.04 -5.13
C GLU A 55 -10.27 5.40 -4.04
N ARG A 56 -9.05 4.98 -4.36
CA ARG A 56 -8.06 4.68 -3.33
C ARG A 56 -7.64 6.01 -2.70
N VAL A 57 -8.38 6.46 -1.70
CA VAL A 57 -8.03 7.64 -0.93
C VAL A 57 -7.09 7.19 0.18
N ALA A 58 -5.81 7.04 -0.17
CA ALA A 58 -4.80 7.21 0.86
C ALA A 58 -5.02 8.61 1.47
N PRO A 59 -4.98 8.74 2.80
CA PRO A 59 -5.14 10.04 3.48
C PRO A 59 -4.15 11.08 2.92
N ALA A 60 -4.47 12.37 3.02
CA ALA A 60 -3.59 13.43 2.51
C ALA A 60 -2.21 13.43 3.20
N GLU A 61 -2.15 12.91 4.43
CA GLU A 61 -0.93 12.80 5.23
C GLU A 61 -0.10 11.55 4.90
N TRP A 62 -0.61 10.67 4.04
CA TRP A 62 0.06 9.45 3.55
C TRP A 62 1.09 9.81 2.46
N PRO A 63 2.28 9.20 2.40
CA PRO A 63 2.72 8.00 3.14
C PRO A 63 3.14 8.24 4.60
N PRO A 64 3.11 7.20 5.45
CA PRO A 64 3.65 7.27 6.80
C PRO A 64 5.15 7.57 6.78
N VAL A 65 5.62 8.29 7.79
CA VAL A 65 7.04 8.50 8.08
C VAL A 65 7.38 7.81 9.40
N PRO A 66 8.67 7.48 9.65
CA PRO A 66 9.08 6.89 10.92
C PRO A 66 8.64 7.75 12.10
N GLY A 67 8.06 7.13 13.14
CA GLY A 67 7.55 7.85 14.31
C GLY A 67 6.05 8.17 14.24
N ASP A 68 5.42 8.05 13.07
CA ASP A 68 3.98 8.30 12.99
C ASP A 68 3.16 7.28 13.77
N LEU A 69 2.10 7.77 14.40
CA LEU A 69 1.03 6.98 14.98
C LEU A 69 -0.23 7.12 14.12
N TRP A 70 -0.77 6.00 13.68
CA TRP A 70 -1.96 5.92 12.83
C TRP A 70 -3.05 5.11 13.53
N ARG A 71 -4.31 5.44 13.25
CA ARG A 71 -5.46 4.70 13.74
C ARG A 71 -6.31 4.20 12.58
N ALA A 72 -6.59 2.91 12.57
CA ALA A 72 -7.52 2.28 11.64
C ALA A 72 -8.98 2.46 12.11
N ASP A 73 -9.94 2.19 11.23
CA ASP A 73 -11.37 2.35 11.51
C ASP A 73 -11.88 1.41 12.62
N ASP A 74 -11.19 0.29 12.87
CA ASP A 74 -11.48 -0.65 13.96
C ASP A 74 -10.91 -0.20 15.33
N GLU A 75 -10.51 1.07 15.43
CA GLU A 75 -9.78 1.67 16.57
C GLU A 75 -8.38 1.06 16.82
N GLY A 76 -7.90 0.19 15.92
CA GLY A 76 -6.56 -0.36 15.98
C GLY A 76 -5.50 0.73 15.78
N VAL A 77 -4.56 0.83 16.72
CA VAL A 77 -3.44 1.79 16.65
C VAL A 77 -2.21 1.13 16.03
N TRP A 78 -1.58 1.81 15.09
CA TRP A 78 -0.43 1.34 14.33
C TRP A 78 0.70 2.37 14.35
N PHE A 79 1.92 1.92 14.58
CA PHE A 79 3.12 2.74 14.62
C PHE A 79 3.99 2.49 13.39
N ALA A 80 4.42 3.57 12.73
CA ALA A 80 5.32 3.50 11.60
C ALA A 80 6.79 3.45 12.08
N HIS A 81 7.47 2.35 11.80
CA HIS A 81 8.83 2.08 12.30
C HIS A 81 9.77 1.63 11.19
N LEU A 82 11.02 2.10 11.23
CA LEU A 82 12.07 1.59 10.35
C LEU A 82 12.57 0.25 10.86
N TYR A 83 12.23 -0.82 10.15
CA TYR A 83 12.72 -2.15 10.43
C TYR A 83 13.98 -2.44 9.60
N ARG A 84 15.06 -2.84 10.26
CA ARG A 84 16.31 -3.24 9.61
C ARG A 84 16.38 -4.76 9.54
N THR A 85 16.41 -5.32 8.33
CA THR A 85 16.61 -6.75 8.15
C THR A 85 18.09 -7.10 8.30
N SER A 86 18.41 -8.14 9.08
CA SER A 86 19.73 -8.76 9.09
C SER A 86 19.84 -9.83 7.98
N GLY A 87 21.01 -9.96 7.34
CA GLY A 87 21.26 -10.99 6.33
C GLY A 87 22.32 -10.56 5.31
N THR A 88 22.50 -11.35 4.26
CA THR A 88 23.48 -11.10 3.18
C THR A 88 23.26 -9.75 2.47
N TYR A 89 22.02 -9.27 2.45
CA TYR A 89 21.63 -7.98 1.87
C TYR A 89 20.79 -7.20 2.89
N PRO A 90 21.42 -6.51 3.85
CA PRO A 90 20.69 -5.73 4.85
C PRO A 90 19.96 -4.59 4.17
N ARG A 91 18.69 -4.39 4.53
CA ARG A 91 17.86 -3.27 4.06
C ARG A 91 17.09 -2.69 5.23
N THR A 92 16.76 -1.42 5.10
CA THR A 92 15.88 -0.69 6.02
C THR A 92 14.57 -0.46 5.31
N GLU A 93 13.46 -0.89 5.91
CA GLU A 93 12.12 -0.80 5.34
C GLU A 93 11.16 -0.19 6.36
N LEU A 94 10.24 0.66 5.91
CA LEU A 94 9.17 1.15 6.77
C LEU A 94 8.12 0.05 6.98
N ARG A 95 7.81 -0.23 8.24
CA ARG A 95 6.82 -1.22 8.68
C ARG A 95 5.80 -0.55 9.59
N MET A 96 4.56 -0.99 9.49
CA MET A 96 3.49 -0.66 10.41
C MET A 96 3.39 -1.76 11.45
N ILE A 97 3.48 -1.38 12.72
CA ILE A 97 3.45 -2.27 13.88
C ILE A 97 2.18 -1.95 14.68
N PRO A 98 1.29 -2.92 14.93
CA PRO A 98 0.12 -2.70 15.78
C PRO A 98 0.56 -2.48 17.24
N MET A 99 -0.10 -1.56 17.95
CA MET A 99 0.24 -1.19 19.34
C MET A 99 -0.08 -2.30 20.34
N HIS A 100 -1.07 -3.15 20.05
CA HIS A 100 -1.60 -4.17 20.96
C HIS A 100 -1.53 -5.59 20.37
N ASP A 101 -0.45 -5.94 19.67
CA ASP A 101 -0.25 -7.30 19.18
C ASP A 101 0.88 -8.01 19.91
N ASP A 102 0.55 -9.14 20.51
CA ASP A 102 1.46 -10.03 21.24
C ASP A 102 2.26 -10.94 20.29
N GLY A 103 2.08 -10.82 18.97
CA GLY A 103 2.55 -11.78 17.96
C GLY A 103 3.47 -11.25 16.86
N GLY A 104 3.90 -9.99 16.89
CA GLY A 104 4.90 -9.47 15.95
C GLY A 104 4.46 -9.38 14.48
N ARG A 105 3.18 -9.07 14.20
CA ARG A 105 2.72 -8.87 12.82
C ARG A 105 3.16 -7.51 12.28
N TYR A 106 4.18 -7.51 11.44
CA TYR A 106 4.58 -6.35 10.65
C TYR A 106 3.81 -6.33 9.33
N SER A 107 3.28 -5.16 8.95
CA SER A 107 2.77 -4.94 7.59
C SER A 107 3.53 -3.82 6.90
N PHE A 108 3.66 -3.91 5.57
CA PHE A 108 4.04 -2.74 4.79
C PHE A 108 2.87 -1.74 4.79
N PRO A 109 3.13 -0.41 4.77
CA PRO A 109 2.08 0.60 4.75
C PRO A 109 1.00 0.32 3.69
N ASP A 110 1.37 0.12 2.44
CA ASP A 110 0.40 -0.09 1.35
C ASP A 110 -0.42 -1.37 1.51
N LYS A 111 0.21 -2.41 2.06
CA LYS A 111 -0.49 -3.67 2.36
C LYS A 111 -1.47 -3.47 3.51
N LEU A 112 -1.10 -2.69 4.52
CA LEU A 112 -1.98 -2.37 5.64
C LEU A 112 -3.18 -1.55 5.16
N LEU A 113 -2.97 -0.49 4.38
CA LEU A 113 -4.03 0.34 3.83
C LEU A 113 -5.02 -0.48 2.97
N ALA A 114 -4.52 -1.47 2.24
CA ALA A 114 -5.37 -2.36 1.44
C ALA A 114 -6.25 -3.32 2.28
N VAL A 115 -5.83 -3.64 3.50
CA VAL A 115 -6.55 -4.58 4.39
C VAL A 115 -7.45 -3.83 5.37
N GLN A 116 -6.96 -2.75 5.97
CA GLN A 116 -7.66 -1.98 7.00
C GLN A 116 -8.50 -0.82 6.44
N GLY A 117 -8.30 -0.47 5.17
CA GLY A 117 -8.91 0.74 4.59
C GLY A 117 -8.14 2.01 4.99
N PRO A 118 -8.73 3.20 4.74
CA PRO A 118 -8.16 4.48 5.13
C PRO A 118 -7.82 4.52 6.61
N MET A 119 -6.70 5.15 6.97
CA MET A 119 -6.27 5.30 8.36
C MET A 119 -6.15 6.78 8.69
N ARG A 120 -6.39 7.16 9.95
CA ARG A 120 -6.20 8.54 10.39
C ARG A 120 -4.83 8.71 11.05
N LEU A 121 -4.09 9.74 10.67
CA LEU A 121 -2.90 10.15 11.41
C LEU A 121 -3.34 10.65 12.80
N VAL A 122 -2.82 10.02 13.84
CA VAL A 122 -3.05 10.39 15.25
C VAL A 122 -1.97 11.35 15.71
N HIS A 123 -0.72 11.05 15.36
CA HIS A 123 0.43 11.83 15.77
C HIS A 123 1.54 11.71 14.73
N ARG A 124 2.17 12.84 14.41
CA ARG A 124 3.42 12.92 13.69
C ARG A 124 4.30 13.90 14.44
N GLU A 125 5.47 13.44 14.84
CA GLU A 125 6.49 14.32 15.39
C GLU A 125 6.97 15.22 14.25
N GLN A 126 6.63 16.50 14.29
CA GLN A 126 7.22 17.45 13.35
C GLN A 126 8.70 17.56 13.72
N ALA A 127 9.58 17.34 12.75
CA ALA A 127 10.98 17.65 12.93
C ALA A 127 11.07 19.15 13.27
N ASP A 128 11.55 19.46 14.47
CA ASP A 128 11.79 20.84 14.87
C ASP A 128 12.80 21.43 13.86
N PRO A 129 12.45 22.51 13.13
CA PRO A 129 13.37 23.12 12.16
C PRO A 129 14.59 23.75 12.84
N THR A 130 14.58 23.87 14.17
CA THR A 130 15.64 24.40 15.02
C THR A 130 16.46 23.28 15.67
N GLY A 131 16.87 22.29 14.88
CA GLY A 131 17.91 21.35 15.30
C GLY A 131 19.20 22.10 15.64
N ASP A 132 19.40 22.34 16.93
CA ASP A 132 20.57 22.87 17.60
C ASP A 132 21.87 22.82 16.77
N GLU A 133 22.30 23.98 16.26
CA GLU A 133 23.72 24.35 16.27
C GLU A 133 24.13 24.58 17.73
N ALA A 134 24.17 23.51 18.54
CA ALA A 134 24.83 23.55 19.83
C ALA A 134 26.32 23.31 19.61
N THR A 135 26.98 24.42 19.30
CA THR A 135 28.39 24.72 19.52
C THR A 135 28.93 23.98 20.74
N GLY A 136 29.95 23.15 20.53
CA GLY A 136 30.55 22.34 21.58
C GLY A 136 32.01 22.04 21.32
N ASP A 137 32.75 23.05 20.87
CA ASP A 137 34.20 23.12 21.05
C ASP A 137 34.50 22.90 22.54
N ARG A 138 35.14 21.77 22.86
CA ARG A 138 35.87 21.59 24.10
C ARG A 138 37.26 21.14 23.75
N SER A 139 38.16 22.09 23.97
CA SER A 139 39.62 22.02 23.98
C SER A 139 40.16 20.85 24.78
#